data_AF-A0A960XMC8-F1
#
_entry.id   AF-A0A960XMC8-F1
#
_cell.length_a   1.000
_cell.length_b   1.000
_cell.length_c   1.000
_cell.angle_alpha   90.00
_cell.angle_beta   90.00
_cell.angle_gamma   90.00
#
_symmetry.space_group_name_H-M   'P 1'
#
loop_
_entity.id
_entity.type
_entity.pdbx_description
1 polymer ?
#
loop_
_entity_poly.entity_id
_entity_poly.type
_entity_poly.pdbx_seq_one_letter_code
_entity_poly.pdbx_strand_id
1 'polypeptide(L)'
;QDPDSNHVGIDADGDLVSLAAAGVPGRFDDGNLRSVWVDYDGVLLEVRVSDTGVRPAVATLARIVDIPGVLGSEAGFVGFTAATFGAYGDHDIVSWSYQGTCGNLTIDGCDTGVENLLFTGGIQLSDLVNACAAQATAHGGFVSCVASLTNGLKQAGILTGRQKSAIQSCAAGANLP
;
A
#
# COMPACT_ATOMS: atom_id res chain seq x y z
N GLN A 1 -6.05 -25.48 5.84
CA GLN A 1 -7.14 -26.15 6.58
C GLN A 1 -7.83 -25.08 7.40
N ASP A 2 -9.14 -24.99 7.23
CA ASP A 2 -9.99 -23.98 7.83
C ASP A 2 -10.00 -24.16 9.36
N PRO A 3 -9.60 -23.14 10.14
CA PRO A 3 -9.47 -23.29 11.58
C PRO A 3 -10.82 -23.37 12.30
N ASP A 4 -11.88 -22.76 11.73
CA ASP A 4 -13.23 -22.74 12.28
C ASP A 4 -14.28 -22.37 11.21
N SER A 5 -15.52 -22.11 11.65
CA SER A 5 -16.67 -21.77 10.78
C SER A 5 -16.50 -20.44 10.04
N ASN A 6 -15.64 -19.53 10.50
CA ASN A 6 -15.41 -18.23 9.87
C ASN A 6 -14.00 -17.73 10.21
N HIS A 7 -13.17 -17.66 9.20
CA HIS A 7 -11.75 -17.38 9.36
C HIS A 7 -11.25 -16.40 8.31
N VAL A 8 -10.03 -15.92 8.53
CA VAL A 8 -9.22 -15.27 7.50
C VAL A 8 -8.05 -16.18 7.14
N GLY A 9 -7.72 -16.23 5.85
CA GLY A 9 -6.62 -17.02 5.30
C GLY A 9 -5.73 -16.17 4.39
N ILE A 10 -4.46 -16.54 4.28
CA ILE A 10 -3.53 -16.07 3.24
C ILE A 10 -3.25 -17.26 2.32
N ASP A 11 -3.78 -17.19 1.10
CA ASP A 11 -3.67 -18.24 0.09
C ASP A 11 -2.70 -17.83 -1.01
N ALA A 12 -2.02 -18.80 -1.62
CA ALA A 12 -1.06 -18.56 -2.71
C ALA A 12 -1.11 -19.70 -3.72
N ASP A 13 -0.80 -19.37 -4.98
CA ASP A 13 -0.66 -20.35 -6.10
C ASP A 13 -1.87 -21.27 -6.31
N GLY A 14 -3.07 -20.82 -5.91
CA GLY A 14 -4.30 -21.61 -6.03
C GLY A 14 -4.37 -22.83 -5.10
N ASP A 15 -3.49 -22.94 -4.09
CA ASP A 15 -3.54 -24.00 -3.09
C ASP A 15 -4.79 -23.83 -2.20
N LEU A 16 -5.45 -24.95 -1.90
CA LEU A 16 -6.58 -25.02 -0.97
C LEU A 16 -6.13 -24.98 0.49
N VAL A 17 -4.83 -25.05 0.75
CA VAL A 17 -4.24 -24.93 2.07
C VAL A 17 -3.58 -23.57 2.20
N SER A 18 -4.19 -22.70 3.01
CA SER A 18 -3.63 -21.39 3.33
C SER A 18 -2.22 -21.49 3.94
N LEU A 19 -1.35 -20.56 3.56
CA LEU A 19 -0.01 -20.37 4.15
C LEU A 19 -0.10 -20.01 5.64
N ALA A 20 -1.16 -19.29 6.00
CA ALA A 20 -1.53 -18.98 7.37
C ALA A 20 -3.05 -18.78 7.43
N ALA A 21 -3.66 -19.14 8.56
CA ALA A 21 -5.08 -18.91 8.80
C ALA A 21 -5.33 -18.59 10.29
N ALA A 22 -6.34 -17.77 10.55
CA ALA A 22 -6.79 -17.45 11.90
C ALA A 22 -8.31 -17.37 11.96
N GLY A 23 -8.89 -17.98 13.00
CA GLY A 23 -10.30 -17.81 13.33
C GLY A 23 -10.60 -16.38 13.77
N VAL A 24 -11.79 -15.87 13.44
CA VAL A 24 -12.24 -14.53 13.85
C VAL A 24 -13.48 -14.68 14.73
N PRO A 25 -13.51 -14.12 15.95
CA PRO A 25 -14.69 -14.22 16.80
C PRO A 25 -15.95 -13.65 16.13
N GLY A 26 -17.09 -14.28 16.39
CA GLY A 26 -18.37 -13.88 15.81
C GLY A 26 -18.71 -14.69 14.57
N ARG A 27 -19.50 -14.10 13.66
CA ARG A 27 -19.96 -14.71 12.41
C ARG A 27 -19.89 -13.68 11.31
N PHE A 28 -19.47 -14.07 10.11
CA PHE A 28 -19.43 -13.17 8.95
C PHE A 28 -20.75 -13.12 8.17
N ASP A 29 -21.64 -14.09 8.39
CA ASP A 29 -22.96 -14.21 7.77
C ASP A 29 -24.07 -13.56 8.61
N ASP A 30 -23.76 -12.46 9.30
CA ASP A 30 -24.68 -11.80 10.24
C ASP A 30 -25.30 -10.49 9.73
N GLY A 31 -24.94 -10.06 8.51
CA GLY A 31 -25.42 -8.82 7.89
C GLY A 31 -24.79 -7.54 8.43
N ASN A 32 -23.84 -7.64 9.37
CA ASN A 32 -23.12 -6.48 9.89
C ASN A 32 -21.96 -6.10 8.95
N LEU A 33 -21.72 -4.79 8.81
CA LEU A 33 -20.59 -4.28 8.03
C LEU A 33 -19.26 -4.69 8.67
N ARG A 34 -18.36 -5.26 7.87
CA ARG A 34 -16.99 -5.59 8.25
C ARG A 34 -16.01 -4.65 7.58
N SER A 35 -15.02 -4.17 8.32
CA SER A 35 -13.89 -3.42 7.76
C SER A 35 -12.65 -4.30 7.76
N VAL A 36 -11.97 -4.34 6.61
CA VAL A 36 -10.78 -5.17 6.39
C VAL A 36 -9.65 -4.28 5.91
N TRP A 37 -8.44 -4.56 6.41
CA TRP A 37 -7.21 -3.96 5.93
C TRP A 37 -6.22 -5.06 5.56
N VAL A 38 -5.58 -4.88 4.42
CA VAL A 38 -4.49 -5.72 3.93
C VAL A 38 -3.29 -4.81 3.70
N ASP A 39 -2.24 -5.00 4.49
CA ASP A 39 -1.02 -4.20 4.46
C ASP A 39 0.16 -5.10 4.06
N TYR A 40 0.98 -4.65 3.10
CA TYR A 40 2.17 -5.37 2.68
C TYR A 40 3.34 -4.40 2.60
N ASP A 41 4.45 -4.73 3.28
CA ASP A 41 5.65 -3.90 3.33
C ASP A 41 6.77 -4.36 2.37
N GLY A 42 6.46 -5.32 1.48
CA GLY A 42 7.45 -5.97 0.61
C GLY A 42 8.02 -7.28 1.18
N VAL A 43 7.72 -7.60 2.45
CA VAL A 43 8.19 -8.83 3.12
C VAL A 43 7.06 -9.50 3.91
N LEU A 44 6.37 -8.74 4.76
CA LEU A 44 5.31 -9.18 5.64
C LEU A 44 3.96 -8.71 5.12
N LEU A 45 3.04 -9.66 4.94
CA LEU A 45 1.62 -9.40 4.68
C LEU A 45 0.85 -9.47 5.98
N GLU A 46 0.13 -8.40 6.32
CA GLU A 46 -0.74 -8.30 7.49
C GLU A 46 -2.20 -8.14 7.06
N VAL A 47 -3.10 -8.90 7.69
CA VAL A 47 -4.54 -8.82 7.50
C VAL A 47 -5.19 -8.44 8.83
N ARG A 48 -6.11 -7.47 8.78
CA ARG A 48 -6.86 -6.98 9.94
C ARG A 48 -8.34 -6.99 9.62
N VAL A 49 -9.15 -7.45 10.57
CA VAL A 49 -10.63 -7.42 10.48
C VAL A 49 -11.19 -6.66 11.69
N SER A 50 -12.21 -5.84 11.47
CA SER A 50 -12.89 -5.08 12.53
C SER A 50 -14.38 -4.92 12.26
N ASP A 51 -15.16 -4.94 13.35
CA ASP A 51 -16.61 -4.80 13.35
C ASP A 51 -17.06 -3.38 13.71
N THR A 52 -16.09 -2.52 14.02
CA THR A 52 -16.33 -1.15 14.51
C THR A 52 -15.89 -0.09 13.52
N GLY A 53 -15.34 -0.49 12.37
CA GLY A 53 -14.72 0.42 11.40
C GLY A 53 -13.36 0.98 11.83
N VAL A 54 -12.89 0.67 13.05
CA VAL A 54 -11.59 1.11 13.54
C VAL A 54 -10.53 0.05 13.22
N ARG A 55 -9.43 0.45 12.58
CA ARG A 55 -8.29 -0.43 12.28
C ARG A 55 -7.65 -0.93 13.59
N PRO A 56 -7.61 -2.24 13.85
CA PRO A 56 -6.91 -2.80 15.00
C PRO A 56 -5.41 -2.55 14.94
N ALA A 57 -4.78 -2.26 16.08
CA ALA A 57 -3.33 -2.09 16.16
C ALA A 57 -2.57 -3.40 15.91
N VAL A 58 -3.11 -4.50 16.46
CA VAL A 58 -2.56 -5.86 16.27
C VAL A 58 -3.22 -6.49 15.05
N ALA A 59 -2.42 -7.08 14.17
CA ALA A 59 -2.95 -7.81 13.02
C ALA A 59 -3.72 -9.06 13.45
N THR A 60 -4.83 -9.36 12.75
CA THR A 60 -5.58 -10.60 12.93
C THR A 60 -4.76 -11.79 12.44
N LEU A 61 -4.03 -11.59 11.33
CA LEU A 61 -3.17 -12.58 10.72
C LEU A 61 -1.97 -11.87 10.08
N ALA A 62 -0.78 -12.46 10.17
CA ALA A 62 0.41 -11.95 9.51
C ALA A 62 1.29 -13.10 8.98
N ARG A 63 1.91 -12.91 7.82
CA ARG A 63 2.78 -13.92 7.20
C ARG A 63 3.86 -13.27 6.35
N ILE A 64 5.11 -13.74 6.49
CA ILE A 64 6.17 -13.43 5.53
C ILE A 64 5.85 -14.16 4.23
N VAL A 65 5.74 -13.41 3.13
CA VAL A 65 5.37 -13.92 1.80
C VAL A 65 6.05 -13.08 0.72
N ASP A 66 6.58 -13.76 -0.30
CA ASP A 66 7.15 -13.13 -1.49
C ASP A 66 6.06 -13.00 -2.57
N ILE A 67 5.28 -11.91 -2.51
CA ILE A 67 4.18 -11.69 -3.47
C ILE A 67 4.70 -11.57 -4.92
N PRO A 68 5.75 -10.78 -5.23
CA PRO A 68 6.29 -10.73 -6.59
C PRO A 68 6.76 -12.09 -7.10
N GLY A 69 7.39 -12.90 -6.24
CA GLY A 69 7.78 -14.27 -6.56
C GLY A 69 6.60 -15.18 -6.89
N VAL A 70 5.50 -15.09 -6.12
CA VAL A 70 4.26 -15.84 -6.40
C VAL A 70 3.60 -15.39 -7.71
N LEU A 71 3.60 -14.09 -7.99
CA LEU A 71 3.01 -13.55 -9.23
C LEU A 71 3.90 -13.77 -10.46
N GLY A 72 5.20 -14.01 -10.26
CA GLY A 72 6.20 -14.00 -11.33
C GLY A 72 6.40 -12.61 -11.97
N SER A 73 6.01 -11.54 -11.27
CA SER A 73 5.98 -10.16 -11.77
C SER A 73 5.99 -9.16 -10.62
N GLU A 74 6.67 -8.03 -10.82
CA GLU A 74 6.65 -6.87 -9.90
C GLU A 74 5.33 -6.09 -9.93
N ALA A 75 4.44 -6.43 -10.88
CA ALA A 75 3.13 -5.82 -11.02
C ALA A 75 2.04 -6.90 -11.14
N GLY A 76 0.92 -6.66 -10.48
CA GLY A 76 -0.26 -7.50 -10.54
C GLY A 76 -1.56 -6.69 -10.48
N PHE A 77 -2.67 -7.34 -10.81
CA PHE A 77 -3.99 -6.78 -10.59
C PHE A 77 -4.48 -7.12 -9.18
N VAL A 78 -5.18 -6.18 -8.55
CA VAL A 78 -5.83 -6.36 -7.26
C VAL A 78 -7.33 -6.19 -7.41
N GLY A 79 -8.10 -6.97 -6.67
CA GLY A 79 -9.55 -6.94 -6.75
C GLY A 79 -10.20 -7.89 -5.76
N PHE A 80 -11.51 -8.05 -5.90
CA PHE A 80 -12.33 -8.89 -5.05
C PHE A 80 -12.94 -10.03 -5.85
N THR A 81 -13.13 -11.16 -5.20
CA THR A 81 -13.91 -12.27 -5.71
C THR A 81 -14.73 -12.85 -4.56
N ALA A 82 -15.89 -13.39 -4.88
CA ALA A 82 -16.77 -14.06 -3.94
C ALA A 82 -17.56 -15.15 -4.68
N ALA A 83 -17.99 -16.17 -3.96
CA ALA A 83 -18.75 -17.26 -4.53
C ALA A 83 -19.81 -17.75 -3.54
N THR A 84 -21.01 -18.01 -4.05
CA THR A 84 -22.02 -18.81 -3.38
C THR A 84 -21.95 -20.22 -3.95
N PHE A 85 -21.66 -21.22 -3.11
CA PHE A 85 -21.73 -22.63 -3.54
C PHE A 85 -23.20 -23.11 -3.49
N GLY A 86 -23.52 -24.20 -2.79
CA GLY A 86 -24.89 -24.73 -2.67
C GLY A 86 -25.84 -23.94 -1.76
N ALA A 87 -25.41 -22.78 -1.24
CA ALA A 87 -26.17 -21.93 -0.32
C ALA A 87 -26.26 -20.49 -0.86
N TYR A 88 -26.90 -19.59 -0.12
CA TYR A 88 -27.10 -18.19 -0.50
C TYR A 88 -26.42 -17.25 0.49
N GLY A 89 -25.84 -16.17 -0.02
CA GLY A 89 -25.24 -15.11 0.78
C GLY A 89 -24.83 -13.94 -0.12
N ASP A 90 -25.18 -12.72 0.32
CA ASP A 90 -24.82 -11.50 -0.39
C ASP A 90 -23.38 -11.09 -0.03
N HIS A 91 -22.62 -10.66 -1.03
CA HIS A 91 -21.22 -10.24 -0.87
C HIS A 91 -21.04 -8.85 -1.48
N ASP A 92 -21.19 -7.81 -0.66
CA ASP A 92 -21.17 -6.42 -1.10
C ASP A 92 -19.89 -5.69 -0.69
N ILE A 93 -19.22 -5.07 -1.65
CA ILE A 93 -18.14 -4.11 -1.39
C ILE A 93 -18.75 -2.72 -1.24
N VAL A 94 -18.94 -2.27 0.01
CA VAL A 94 -19.56 -0.97 0.32
C VAL A 94 -18.61 0.20 0.09
N SER A 95 -17.31 0.00 0.34
CA SER A 95 -16.27 1.00 0.09
C SER A 95 -14.93 0.32 -0.12
N TRP A 96 -14.10 0.87 -1.01
CA TRP A 96 -12.75 0.38 -1.23
C TRP A 96 -11.79 1.54 -1.48
N SER A 97 -10.60 1.42 -0.91
CA SER A 97 -9.45 2.24 -1.22
C SER A 97 -8.24 1.33 -1.38
N TYR A 98 -7.41 1.61 -2.38
CA TYR A 98 -6.16 0.89 -2.60
C TYR A 98 -5.03 1.90 -2.70
N GLN A 99 -3.93 1.59 -2.01
CA GLN A 99 -2.69 2.35 -2.05
C GLN A 99 -1.57 1.34 -2.26
N GLY A 100 -1.09 1.26 -3.49
CA GLY A 100 0.08 0.46 -3.86
C GLY A 100 1.02 1.30 -4.70
N THR A 101 2.30 1.19 -4.43
CA THR A 101 3.35 1.92 -5.13
C THR A 101 4.02 0.98 -6.12
N CYS A 102 3.53 0.95 -7.36
CA CYS A 102 4.25 0.29 -8.45
C CYS A 102 4.98 1.35 -9.26
N GLY A 103 6.22 1.66 -8.88
CA GLY A 103 7.11 2.45 -9.74
C GLY A 103 7.99 3.48 -9.03
N ASN A 104 8.88 4.05 -9.83
CA ASN A 104 9.74 5.14 -9.40
C ASN A 104 8.95 6.44 -9.31
N LEU A 105 9.35 7.33 -8.40
CA LEU A 105 8.96 8.72 -8.40
C LEU A 105 9.33 9.36 -9.74
N THR A 106 8.34 9.91 -10.41
CA THR A 106 8.52 10.76 -11.59
C THR A 106 8.21 12.22 -11.25
N ILE A 107 8.99 13.15 -11.79
CA ILE A 107 8.78 14.59 -11.63
C ILE A 107 8.75 15.21 -13.01
N ASP A 108 7.60 15.73 -13.43
CA ASP A 108 7.40 16.32 -14.77
C ASP A 108 7.93 15.42 -15.91
N GLY A 109 7.60 14.13 -15.84
CA GLY A 109 8.04 13.12 -16.82
C GLY A 109 9.48 12.62 -16.66
N CYS A 110 10.28 13.20 -15.76
CA CYS A 110 11.61 12.68 -15.40
C CYS A 110 11.49 11.54 -14.38
N ASP A 111 11.88 10.32 -14.77
CA ASP A 111 12.02 9.18 -13.87
C ASP A 111 13.29 9.34 -13.01
N THR A 112 13.10 9.40 -11.69
CA THR A 112 14.19 9.58 -10.73
C THR A 112 15.00 8.30 -10.46
N GLY A 113 14.47 7.12 -10.82
CA GLY A 113 15.04 5.82 -10.41
C GLY A 113 14.92 5.54 -8.91
N VAL A 114 14.14 6.35 -8.18
CA VAL A 114 13.88 6.19 -6.74
C VAL A 114 12.45 5.74 -6.57
N GLU A 115 12.23 4.68 -5.79
CA GLU A 115 10.89 4.19 -5.48
C GLU A 115 9.98 5.31 -4.92
N ASN A 116 8.73 5.34 -5.40
CA ASN A 116 7.73 6.26 -4.87
C ASN A 116 7.23 5.75 -3.51
N LEU A 117 7.94 6.09 -2.43
CA LEU A 117 7.68 5.55 -1.10
C LEU A 117 6.27 5.90 -0.58
N LEU A 118 5.60 4.93 0.06
CA LEU A 118 4.37 5.14 0.83
C LEU A 118 4.69 5.44 2.31
N PHE A 119 4.19 6.56 2.82
CA PHE A 119 4.35 6.98 4.21
C PHE A 119 3.11 6.65 5.05
N THR A 120 3.28 6.63 6.37
CA THR A 120 2.16 6.49 7.33
C THR A 120 1.06 7.51 7.05
N GLY A 121 -0.18 7.05 7.01
CA GLY A 121 -1.33 7.89 6.65
C GLY A 121 -1.64 7.93 5.16
N GLY A 122 -0.92 7.16 4.34
CA GLY A 122 -1.27 6.91 2.95
C GLY A 122 -0.80 8.00 1.97
N ILE A 123 0.13 8.84 2.39
CA ILE A 123 0.76 9.88 1.56
C ILE A 123 1.95 9.25 0.84
N GLN A 124 2.10 9.50 -0.46
CA GLN A 124 3.26 9.06 -1.22
C GLN A 124 4.33 10.15 -1.33
N LEU A 125 5.56 9.76 -1.66
CA LEU A 125 6.64 10.71 -1.95
C LEU A 125 6.29 11.65 -3.11
N SER A 126 5.58 11.16 -4.12
CA SER A 126 5.01 11.97 -5.20
C SER A 126 4.06 13.05 -4.69
N ASP A 127 3.24 12.74 -3.67
CA ASP A 127 2.30 13.70 -3.10
C ASP A 127 3.04 14.82 -2.35
N LEU A 128 4.13 14.48 -1.64
CA LEU A 128 4.99 15.46 -0.99
C LEU A 128 5.71 16.37 -2.01
N VAL A 129 6.16 15.82 -3.13
CA VAL A 129 6.74 16.61 -4.23
C VAL A 129 5.68 17.47 -4.91
N ASN A 130 4.47 16.95 -5.13
CA ASN A 130 3.35 17.71 -5.69
C ASN A 130 2.93 18.85 -4.76
N ALA A 131 2.99 18.65 -3.45
CA ALA A 131 2.76 19.71 -2.46
C ALA A 131 3.81 20.83 -2.59
N CYS A 132 5.07 20.51 -2.87
CA CYS A 132 6.09 21.52 -3.18
C CYS A 132 5.72 22.36 -4.41
N ALA A 133 5.20 21.73 -5.46
CA ALA A 133 4.80 22.43 -6.69
C ALA A 133 3.55 23.30 -6.46
N ALA A 134 2.59 22.80 -5.68
CA ALA A 134 1.34 23.52 -5.39
C ALA A 134 1.55 24.81 -4.57
N GLN A 135 2.58 24.87 -3.73
CA GLN A 135 2.88 26.02 -2.88
C GLN A 135 3.93 26.98 -3.48
N ALA A 136 4.65 26.56 -4.51
CA ALA A 136 5.67 27.39 -5.15
C ALA A 136 5.03 28.39 -6.13
N THR A 137 5.59 29.61 -6.17
CA THR A 137 5.14 30.69 -7.07
C THR A 137 6.11 30.95 -8.23
N ALA A 138 7.27 30.31 -8.21
CA ALA A 138 8.33 30.38 -9.22
C ALA A 138 9.27 29.17 -9.08
N HIS A 139 9.76 28.63 -10.19
CA HIS A 139 10.54 27.39 -10.27
C HIS A 139 11.59 27.19 -9.16
N GLY A 140 12.32 28.25 -8.80
CA GLY A 140 13.31 28.19 -7.72
C GLY A 140 12.73 27.84 -6.34
N GLY A 141 11.47 28.21 -6.08
CA GLY A 141 10.70 27.86 -4.89
C GLY A 141 10.39 26.36 -4.80
N PHE A 142 9.94 25.75 -5.90
CA PHE A 142 9.74 24.30 -5.97
C PHE A 142 11.04 23.54 -5.77
N VAL A 143 12.09 23.91 -6.50
CA VAL A 143 13.41 23.25 -6.37
C VAL A 143 13.93 23.34 -4.95
N SER A 144 13.78 24.51 -4.30
CA SER A 144 14.17 24.70 -2.89
C SER A 144 13.32 23.87 -1.92
N CYS A 145 12.01 23.76 -2.16
CA CYS A 145 11.13 22.90 -1.37
C CYS A 145 11.50 21.43 -1.49
N VAL A 146 11.67 20.92 -2.72
CA VAL A 146 12.09 19.53 -2.96
C VAL A 146 13.46 19.26 -2.34
N ALA A 147 14.37 20.24 -2.40
CA ALA A 147 15.65 20.13 -1.73
C ALA A 147 15.51 19.98 -0.21
N SER A 148 14.63 20.76 0.41
CA SER A 148 14.35 20.70 1.85
C SER A 148 13.69 19.37 2.25
N LEU A 149 12.68 18.92 1.49
CA LEU A 149 12.02 17.63 1.66
C LEU A 149 13.03 16.47 1.63
N THR A 150 13.81 16.38 0.55
CA THR A 150 14.76 15.28 0.35
C THR A 150 15.95 15.33 1.32
N ASN A 151 16.32 16.51 1.82
CA ASN A 151 17.26 16.66 2.94
C ASN A 151 16.71 16.04 4.23
N GLY A 152 15.45 16.36 4.58
CA GLY A 152 14.79 15.82 5.76
C GLY A 152 14.67 14.30 5.69
N LEU A 153 14.24 13.75 4.55
CA LEU A 153 14.13 12.31 4.35
C LEU A 153 15.49 11.60 4.39
N LYS A 154 16.55 12.22 3.88
CA LYS A 154 17.92 11.69 4.02
C LYS A 154 18.36 11.68 5.49
N GLN A 155 18.08 12.75 6.24
CA GLN A 155 18.42 12.85 7.66
C GLN A 155 17.66 11.81 8.50
N ALA A 156 16.42 11.48 8.12
CA ALA A 156 15.62 10.43 8.72
C ALA A 156 16.06 9.01 8.32
N GLY A 157 17.06 8.85 7.45
CA GLY A 157 17.54 7.56 6.96
C GLY A 157 16.62 6.89 5.92
N ILE A 158 15.58 7.59 5.47
CA ILE A 158 14.60 7.09 4.49
C ILE A 158 15.20 7.11 3.08
N LEU A 159 15.94 8.18 2.75
CA LEU A 159 16.65 8.28 1.48
C LEU A 159 18.16 8.18 1.66
N THR A 160 18.81 7.49 0.73
CA THR A 160 20.26 7.58 0.56
C THR A 160 20.67 8.93 -0.04
N GLY A 161 21.95 9.27 0.08
CA GLY A 161 22.51 10.45 -0.60
C GLY A 161 22.31 10.40 -2.12
N ARG A 162 22.39 9.20 -2.72
CA ARG A 162 22.20 9.00 -4.16
C ARG A 162 20.74 9.24 -4.58
N GLN A 163 19.79 8.65 -3.85
CA GLN A 163 18.36 8.86 -4.11
C GLN A 163 17.98 10.33 -3.99
N LYS A 164 18.42 11.01 -2.92
CA LYS A 164 18.25 12.47 -2.77
C LYS A 164 18.72 13.22 -4.02
N SER A 165 19.95 12.97 -4.47
CA SER A 165 20.51 13.68 -5.63
C SER A 165 19.74 13.40 -6.92
N ALA A 166 19.25 12.18 -7.13
CA ALA A 166 18.47 11.83 -8.31
C ALA A 166 17.13 12.58 -8.34
N ILE A 167 16.41 12.64 -7.21
CA ILE A 167 15.16 13.39 -7.08
C ILE A 167 15.40 14.88 -7.35
N GLN A 168 16.43 15.46 -6.73
CA GLN A 168 16.77 16.87 -6.93
C GLN A 168 17.16 17.18 -8.39
N SER A 169 17.82 16.24 -9.08
CA SER A 169 18.18 16.40 -10.48
C SER A 169 16.94 16.48 -11.38
N CYS A 170 15.95 15.61 -11.19
CA CYS A 170 14.69 15.70 -11.94
C CYS A 170 13.93 16.98 -11.60
N ALA A 171 13.84 17.35 -10.32
CA ALA A 171 13.15 18.58 -9.91
C ALA A 171 13.78 19.85 -10.50
N ALA A 172 15.11 19.93 -10.58
CA ALA A 172 15.82 21.04 -11.20
C ALA A 172 15.60 21.15 -12.72
N GLY A 173 15.24 20.05 -13.39
CA GLY A 173 14.92 20.01 -14.81
C GLY A 173 13.42 20.14 -15.12
N ALA A 174 12.56 20.18 -14.11
CA ALA A 174 11.12 20.18 -14.27
C ALA A 174 10.58 21.55 -14.69
N ASN A 175 9.56 21.56 -15.54
CA ASN A 175 8.78 22.74 -15.91
C ASN A 175 7.64 22.98 -14.91
N LEU A 176 7.99 23.05 -13.62
CA LEU A 176 7.06 23.28 -12.51
C LEU A 176 7.31 24.65 -11.86
N PRO A 177 6.28 25.28 -11.25
CA PRO A 177 6.34 26.60 -10.60
C PRO A 177 7.24 26.64 -9.36
#